data_AF-A0A1G4B8K6-F1
#
_entry.id   AF-A0A1G4B8K6-F1
#
_cell.length_a   1.000
_cell.length_b   1.000
_cell.length_c   1.000
_cell.angle_alpha   90.00
_cell.angle_beta   90.00
_cell.angle_gamma   90.00
#
_symmetry.space_group_name_H-M   'P 1'
#
loop_
_entity.id
_entity.type
_entity.pdbx_description
1 polymer ?
#
loop_
_entity_poly.entity_id
_entity_poly.type
_entity_poly.pdbx_seq_one_letter_code
_entity_poly.pdbx_strand_id
1 'polypeptide(L)'
;MDSTTGSNDERKDDVPRRAKDIEAVVTLPSYLSLQTVLDPQSLLKLQQGQSDERRTDQLEQIGEGFCATIYDFGSTGQVIKQAKELRKFPELLVDYLAHQKIYAAGLHLAVQVCITRPAEFIAPAELGQWYTKHRNSGKLPDDRILVNKNMALLISERIPALPLEIRRALIEVFCPQEQKVAARVIRRNNNCLARLYLGRRRQNTRVEGAFELRNFEMTLDKMEVLQIDPLQYVAPMAEALAVMHWETKHDAFDVEFVLASSPKPTTRIAEWASIKTTREPVDGSESSQKAVQVWLLDFNQIGEITMDDNGVRRAVRGFWDNDPYYPRPTTNEGLLRTTEAKLWSKFKQVYLATSSKILKDDVLAKSFIGLVEEEGKTRAGGGSLLQAPPRTSTSVAMPLRSAGKKKQRNYASLDD
;
A
#
# COMPACT_ATOMS: atom_id res chain seq x y z
N MET A 1 10.10 -34.25 58.42
CA MET A 1 9.74 -32.84 58.69
C MET A 1 10.63 -32.00 57.80
N ASP A 2 10.22 -31.81 56.56
CA ASP A 2 9.49 -30.60 56.10
C ASP A 2 10.43 -29.42 55.91
N SER A 3 10.70 -29.02 54.66
CA SER A 3 10.09 -27.82 54.09
C SER A 3 10.77 -27.35 52.80
N THR A 4 9.87 -27.08 51.87
CA THR A 4 9.96 -26.55 50.51
C THR A 4 10.46 -25.11 50.47
N THR A 5 11.13 -24.69 49.39
CA THR A 5 10.86 -23.38 48.76
C THR A 5 11.23 -23.43 47.28
N GLY A 6 10.20 -23.50 46.43
CA GLY A 6 10.28 -23.30 45.00
C GLY A 6 10.29 -21.80 44.67
N SER A 7 11.22 -21.41 43.79
CA SER A 7 11.24 -20.12 43.11
C SER A 7 10.00 -19.99 42.22
N ASN A 8 9.19 -18.97 42.47
CA ASN A 8 7.91 -18.75 41.80
C ASN A 8 7.72 -17.25 41.48
N ASP A 9 8.74 -16.63 40.89
CA ASP A 9 8.76 -15.18 40.64
C ASP A 9 8.75 -14.75 39.15
N GLU A 10 8.63 -15.69 38.21
CA GLU A 10 8.54 -15.36 36.76
C GLU A 10 7.10 -15.26 36.21
N ARG A 11 6.06 -15.50 37.03
CA ARG A 11 4.68 -15.65 36.53
C ARG A 11 3.77 -14.42 36.64
N LYS A 12 4.16 -13.35 37.32
CA LYS A 12 3.26 -12.20 37.57
C LYS A 12 3.27 -11.12 36.49
N ASP A 13 4.38 -10.92 35.78
CA ASP A 13 4.50 -9.89 34.74
C ASP A 13 3.95 -10.32 33.36
N ASP A 14 3.69 -11.62 33.18
CA ASP A 14 3.29 -12.20 31.90
C ASP A 14 1.75 -12.20 31.71
N VAL A 15 0.99 -12.27 32.82
CA VAL A 15 -0.48 -12.28 32.80
C VAL A 15 -1.08 -10.95 32.29
N PRO A 16 -0.62 -9.76 32.73
CA PRO A 16 -1.14 -8.48 32.24
C PRO A 16 -0.81 -8.23 30.76
N ARG A 17 0.33 -8.75 30.29
CA ARG A 17 0.76 -8.63 28.88
C ARG A 17 -0.08 -9.53 27.98
N ARG A 18 -0.30 -10.78 28.39
CA ARG A 18 -1.11 -11.75 27.64
C ARG A 18 -2.58 -11.32 27.52
N ALA A 19 -3.15 -10.71 28.57
CA ALA A 19 -4.51 -10.18 28.53
C ALA A 19 -4.66 -9.05 27.49
N LYS A 20 -3.69 -8.12 27.44
CA LYS A 20 -3.66 -7.03 26.46
C LYS A 20 -3.48 -7.52 25.02
N ASP A 21 -2.69 -8.58 24.83
CA ASP A 21 -2.47 -9.17 23.52
C ASP A 21 -3.75 -9.85 22.99
N ILE A 22 -4.51 -10.54 23.87
CA ILE A 22 -5.82 -11.13 23.51
C ILE A 22 -6.83 -10.03 23.13
N GLU A 23 -6.90 -8.94 23.91
CA GLU A 23 -7.78 -7.81 23.63
C GLU A 23 -7.47 -7.14 22.28
N ALA A 24 -6.17 -6.98 21.95
CA ALA A 24 -5.73 -6.42 20.68
C ALA A 24 -6.13 -7.30 19.48
N VAL A 25 -6.11 -8.63 19.63
CA VAL A 25 -6.56 -9.57 18.59
C VAL A 25 -8.08 -9.52 18.42
N VAL A 26 -8.84 -9.46 19.52
CA VAL A 26 -10.31 -9.40 19.47
C VAL A 26 -10.81 -8.11 18.82
N THR A 27 -10.11 -6.99 19.02
CA THR A 27 -10.48 -5.68 18.45
C THR A 27 -9.98 -5.47 17.02
N LEU A 28 -9.04 -6.30 16.56
CA LEU A 28 -8.41 -6.19 15.23
C LEU A 28 -9.39 -6.13 14.04
N PRO A 29 -10.48 -6.93 13.98
CA PRO A 29 -11.44 -6.85 12.87
C PRO A 29 -12.12 -5.48 12.80
N SER A 30 -12.43 -4.89 13.95
CA SER A 30 -13.02 -3.55 14.05
C SER A 30 -12.06 -2.45 13.61
N TYR A 31 -10.78 -2.55 13.99
CA TYR A 31 -9.77 -1.58 13.59
C TYR A 31 -9.37 -1.67 12.11
N LEU A 32 -9.48 -2.84 11.48
CA LEU A 32 -9.18 -3.00 10.06
C LEU A 32 -10.40 -2.71 9.15
N SER A 33 -11.59 -2.54 9.73
CA SER A 33 -12.81 -2.30 8.99
C SER A 33 -12.90 -0.87 8.43
N LEU A 34 -13.28 -0.75 7.16
CA LEU A 34 -13.68 0.51 6.51
C LEU A 34 -15.12 0.92 6.85
N GLN A 35 -15.87 0.08 7.55
CA GLN A 35 -17.28 0.32 7.91
C GLN A 35 -17.45 0.67 9.39
N THR A 36 -16.47 0.30 10.23
CA THR A 36 -16.54 0.54 11.67
C THR A 36 -16.15 1.97 12.00
N VAL A 37 -17.09 2.71 12.58
CA VAL A 37 -16.85 3.99 13.23
C VAL A 37 -16.36 3.71 14.65
N LEU A 38 -15.17 4.19 14.98
CA LEU A 38 -14.58 4.04 16.31
C LEU A 38 -15.01 5.17 17.24
N ASP A 39 -15.10 4.85 18.52
CA ASP A 39 -15.34 5.87 19.55
C ASP A 39 -14.11 6.79 19.70
N PRO A 40 -14.30 8.03 20.21
CA PRO A 40 -13.22 9.00 20.35
C PRO A 40 -12.03 8.53 21.20
N GLN A 41 -12.23 7.68 22.22
CA GLN A 41 -11.16 7.19 23.07
C GLN A 41 -10.28 6.19 22.31
N SER A 42 -10.90 5.25 21.60
CA SER A 42 -10.19 4.31 20.74
C SER A 42 -9.39 5.03 19.65
N LEU A 43 -9.96 6.05 19.02
CA LEU A 43 -9.27 6.87 18.02
C LEU A 43 -8.06 7.61 18.61
N LEU A 44 -8.24 8.26 19.77
CA LEU A 44 -7.17 8.99 20.42
C LEU A 44 -6.00 8.07 20.77
N LYS A 45 -6.29 6.87 21.28
CA LYS A 45 -5.27 5.85 21.60
C LYS A 45 -4.46 5.47 20.36
N LEU A 46 -5.12 5.15 19.25
CA LEU A 46 -4.46 4.82 17.98
C LEU A 46 -3.60 5.99 17.46
N GLN A 47 -4.07 7.23 17.61
CA GLN A 47 -3.37 8.43 17.13
C GLN A 47 -2.14 8.79 17.97
N GLN A 48 -2.20 8.59 19.29
CA GLN A 48 -1.08 8.83 20.20
C GLN A 48 0.08 7.89 19.89
N GLY A 49 -0.19 6.58 19.79
CA GLY A 49 0.84 5.58 19.52
C GLY A 49 1.63 5.85 18.23
N GLN A 50 0.97 6.40 17.20
CA GLN A 50 1.63 6.77 15.94
C GLN A 50 2.47 8.04 16.02
N SER A 51 2.08 8.99 16.86
CA SER A 51 2.76 10.28 16.96
C SER A 51 4.07 10.13 17.75
N ASP A 52 4.06 9.29 18.79
CA ASP A 52 5.22 8.99 19.63
C ASP A 52 6.35 8.27 18.88
N GLU A 53 6.02 7.53 17.82
CA GLU A 53 6.98 6.77 17.03
C GLU A 53 7.64 7.59 15.91
N ARG A 54 7.10 8.75 15.58
CA ARG A 54 7.56 9.54 14.43
C ARG A 54 8.84 10.31 14.77
N ARG A 55 9.89 10.08 13.98
CA ARG A 55 11.15 10.83 14.09
C ARG A 55 11.15 12.03 13.17
N THR A 56 11.42 13.20 13.73
CA THR A 56 11.55 14.47 13.00
C THR A 56 12.99 14.97 12.96
N ASP A 57 13.89 14.30 13.67
CA ASP A 57 15.29 14.66 13.89
C ASP A 57 16.25 14.13 12.81
N GLN A 58 15.84 13.16 11.99
CA GLN A 58 16.67 12.52 10.96
C GLN A 58 15.83 11.97 9.80
N LEU A 59 16.45 11.77 8.63
CA LEU A 59 15.81 11.05 7.53
C LEU A 59 15.87 9.54 7.80
N GLU A 60 14.72 8.91 7.98
CA GLU A 60 14.65 7.45 8.17
C GLU A 60 14.37 6.75 6.84
N GLN A 61 15.15 5.73 6.49
CA GLN A 61 14.82 4.87 5.34
C GLN A 61 13.65 3.93 5.67
N ILE A 62 12.46 4.27 5.19
CA ILE A 62 11.23 3.52 5.47
C ILE A 62 10.84 2.52 4.37
N GLY A 63 11.40 2.66 3.17
CA GLY A 63 11.03 1.88 1.99
C GLY A 63 12.21 1.69 1.03
N GLU A 64 12.16 0.64 0.22
CA GLU A 64 13.06 0.47 -0.91
C GLU A 64 12.40 -0.44 -1.94
N GLY A 65 12.44 -0.03 -3.20
CA GLY A 65 11.99 -0.82 -4.34
C GLY A 65 13.06 -0.90 -5.41
N PHE A 66 12.63 -1.25 -6.62
CA PHE A 66 13.53 -1.34 -7.78
C PHE A 66 13.89 0.05 -8.34
N CYS A 67 12.95 0.99 -8.32
CA CYS A 67 13.16 2.35 -8.85
C CYS A 67 13.84 3.29 -7.85
N ALA A 68 13.48 3.18 -6.56
CA ALA A 68 13.80 4.21 -5.57
C ALA A 68 13.98 3.67 -4.15
N THR A 69 14.74 4.42 -3.36
CA THR A 69 14.78 4.31 -1.90
C THR A 69 13.83 5.37 -1.31
N ILE A 70 13.06 5.00 -0.28
CA ILE A 70 12.06 5.87 0.33
C ILE A 70 12.54 6.31 1.71
N TYR A 71 12.51 7.62 1.94
CA TYR A 71 12.85 8.25 3.21
C TYR A 71 11.65 8.96 3.81
N ASP A 72 11.43 8.83 5.12
CA ASP A 72 10.48 9.64 5.88
C ASP A 72 11.07 11.04 6.05
N PHE A 73 10.35 12.05 5.56
CA PHE A 73 10.66 13.44 5.80
C PHE A 73 9.80 13.93 6.97
N GLY A 74 10.01 13.34 8.14
CA GLY A 74 9.09 13.43 9.28
C GLY A 74 8.76 14.86 9.72
N SER A 75 9.73 15.76 9.63
CA SER A 75 9.63 17.20 9.91
C SER A 75 8.77 17.99 8.91
N THR A 76 8.22 17.36 7.86
CA THR A 76 7.33 18.01 6.88
C THR A 76 6.00 17.27 6.70
N GLY A 77 5.87 16.06 7.23
CA GLY A 77 4.72 15.21 6.90
C GLY A 77 4.87 14.44 5.58
N GLN A 78 6.00 14.57 4.89
CA GLN A 78 6.20 14.07 3.53
C GLN A 78 7.10 12.82 3.49
N VAL A 79 7.18 12.20 2.32
CA VAL A 79 8.18 11.20 1.97
C VAL A 79 9.03 11.69 0.81
N ILE A 80 10.28 11.24 0.79
CA ILE A 80 11.21 11.44 -0.33
C ILE A 80 11.43 10.09 -1.00
N LYS A 81 11.03 9.97 -2.26
CA LYS A 81 11.37 8.86 -3.15
C LYS A 81 12.60 9.26 -3.96
N GLN A 82 13.77 8.79 -3.54
CA GLN A 82 15.05 9.05 -4.20
C GLN A 82 15.34 7.95 -5.23
N ALA A 83 15.58 8.32 -6.49
CA ALA A 83 15.99 7.36 -7.52
C ALA A 83 17.25 6.59 -7.09
N LYS A 84 17.28 5.26 -7.32
CA LYS A 84 18.44 4.43 -6.98
C LYS A 84 19.64 4.70 -7.89
N GLU A 85 19.38 5.07 -9.13
CA GLU A 85 20.37 5.29 -10.18
C GLU A 85 19.86 6.35 -11.16
N LEU A 86 20.76 7.03 -11.90
CA LEU A 86 20.38 8.06 -12.87
C LEU A 86 19.42 7.52 -13.95
N ARG A 87 19.60 6.27 -14.40
CA ARG A 87 18.71 5.63 -15.38
C ARG A 87 17.26 5.43 -14.88
N LYS A 88 17.01 5.62 -13.59
CA LYS A 88 15.66 5.57 -12.98
C LYS A 88 14.96 6.92 -12.99
N PHE A 89 15.61 7.98 -13.47
CA PHE A 89 15.02 9.29 -13.64
C PHE A 89 13.70 9.25 -14.44
N PRO A 90 13.61 8.59 -15.62
CA PRO A 90 12.37 8.58 -16.39
C PRO A 90 11.21 7.88 -15.66
N GLU A 91 11.49 6.76 -14.99
CA GLU A 91 10.51 6.02 -14.18
C GLU A 91 9.95 6.89 -13.04
N LEU A 92 10.81 7.65 -12.37
CA LEU A 92 10.42 8.52 -11.27
C LEU A 92 9.65 9.77 -11.76
N LEU A 93 10.01 10.29 -12.93
CA LEU A 93 9.28 11.40 -13.56
C LEU A 93 7.88 10.95 -14.00
N VAL A 94 7.76 9.76 -14.58
CA VAL A 94 6.47 9.15 -14.93
C VAL A 94 5.59 8.98 -13.69
N ASP A 95 6.17 8.52 -12.57
CA ASP A 95 5.47 8.46 -11.29
C ASP A 95 4.87 9.84 -10.94
N TYR A 96 5.71 10.88 -10.89
CA TYR A 96 5.26 12.23 -10.53
C TYR A 96 4.15 12.77 -11.44
N LEU A 97 4.31 12.67 -12.75
CA LEU A 97 3.35 13.20 -13.73
C LEU A 97 2.02 12.45 -13.68
N ALA A 98 2.04 11.11 -13.61
CA ALA A 98 0.84 10.31 -13.49
C ALA A 98 0.15 10.56 -12.14
N HIS A 99 0.92 10.64 -11.05
CA HIS A 99 0.43 10.91 -9.71
C HIS A 99 -0.33 12.24 -9.64
N GLN A 100 0.16 13.31 -10.28
CA GLN A 100 -0.55 14.59 -10.35
C GLN A 100 -1.92 14.46 -11.04
N LYS A 101 -1.96 13.80 -12.20
CA LYS A 101 -3.22 13.58 -12.96
C LYS A 101 -4.21 12.74 -12.15
N ILE A 102 -3.74 11.65 -11.55
CA ILE A 102 -4.56 10.69 -10.79
C ILE A 102 -5.09 11.32 -9.49
N TYR A 103 -4.27 12.10 -8.78
CA TYR A 103 -4.69 12.85 -7.60
C TYR A 103 -5.79 13.87 -7.96
N ALA A 104 -5.59 14.66 -9.01
CA ALA A 104 -6.57 15.66 -9.44
C ALA A 104 -7.91 15.02 -9.88
N ALA A 105 -7.84 13.94 -10.66
CA ALA A 105 -9.03 13.18 -11.07
C ALA A 105 -9.74 12.54 -9.87
N GLY A 106 -8.98 11.99 -8.92
CA GLY A 106 -9.51 11.38 -7.70
C GLY A 106 -10.26 12.39 -6.82
N LEU A 107 -9.75 13.62 -6.69
CA LEU A 107 -10.46 14.72 -6.03
C LEU A 107 -11.75 15.09 -6.76
N HIS A 108 -11.67 15.29 -8.08
CA HIS A 108 -12.82 15.70 -8.89
C HIS A 108 -13.97 14.69 -8.87
N LEU A 109 -13.63 13.40 -8.94
CA LEU A 109 -14.60 12.30 -8.98
C LEU A 109 -14.93 11.72 -7.60
N ALA A 110 -14.36 12.29 -6.53
CA ALA A 110 -14.56 11.89 -5.14
C ALA A 110 -14.38 10.37 -4.92
N VAL A 111 -13.29 9.80 -5.44
CA VAL A 111 -13.00 8.35 -5.32
C VAL A 111 -12.82 7.93 -3.87
N GLN A 112 -13.15 6.67 -3.58
CA GLN A 112 -13.05 6.16 -2.22
C GLN A 112 -11.62 5.85 -1.76
N VAL A 113 -10.69 5.65 -2.69
CA VAL A 113 -9.29 5.41 -2.35
C VAL A 113 -8.59 6.70 -1.94
N CYS A 114 -7.71 6.63 -0.95
CA CYS A 114 -6.82 7.73 -0.62
C CYS A 114 -5.64 7.75 -1.59
N ILE A 115 -5.41 8.90 -2.23
CA ILE A 115 -4.23 9.18 -3.04
C ILE A 115 -3.47 10.30 -2.33
N THR A 116 -2.18 10.11 -2.11
CA THR A 116 -1.32 11.10 -1.46
C THR A 116 -1.19 12.33 -2.35
N ARG A 117 -0.93 13.50 -1.75
CA ARG A 117 -0.62 14.68 -2.55
C ARG A 117 0.79 14.60 -3.13
N PRO A 118 0.97 14.69 -4.46
CA PRO A 118 2.29 14.97 -5.02
C PRO A 118 2.69 16.42 -4.69
N ALA A 119 3.92 16.63 -4.26
CA ALA A 119 4.42 17.94 -3.87
C ALA A 119 5.43 18.49 -4.90
N GLU A 120 6.58 17.86 -5.03
CA GLU A 120 7.71 18.38 -5.81
C GLU A 120 8.45 17.25 -6.53
N PHE A 121 9.03 17.57 -7.68
CA PHE A 121 10.01 16.71 -8.36
C PHE A 121 11.29 17.52 -8.54
N ILE A 122 12.42 16.94 -8.14
CA ILE A 122 13.72 17.61 -8.13
C ILE A 122 14.64 16.85 -9.07
N ALA A 123 15.11 17.52 -10.13
CA ALA A 123 16.09 16.93 -11.03
C ALA A 123 17.48 16.84 -10.37
N PRO A 124 18.37 15.94 -10.81
CA PRO A 124 19.71 15.82 -10.24
C PRO A 124 20.49 17.15 -10.21
N ALA A 125 20.35 17.97 -11.25
CA ALA A 125 21.03 19.28 -11.33
C ALA A 125 20.53 20.30 -10.30
N GLU A 126 19.30 20.15 -9.79
CA GLU A 126 18.66 21.09 -8.88
C GLU A 126 18.79 20.65 -7.40
N LEU A 127 19.23 19.41 -7.16
CA LEU A 127 19.28 18.81 -5.84
C LEU A 127 20.09 19.64 -4.84
N GLY A 128 21.24 20.16 -5.26
CA GLY A 128 22.10 20.98 -4.39
C GLY A 128 21.38 22.24 -3.90
N GLN A 129 20.70 22.95 -4.80
CA GLN A 129 19.96 24.17 -4.46
C GLN A 129 18.76 23.85 -3.56
N TRP A 130 18.01 22.80 -3.90
CA TRP A 130 16.88 22.32 -3.11
C TRP A 130 17.31 21.94 -1.68
N TYR A 131 18.39 21.15 -1.56
CA TYR A 131 18.91 20.72 -0.26
C TYR A 131 19.33 21.91 0.60
N THR A 132 20.11 22.85 0.05
CA THR A 132 20.55 24.05 0.77
C THR A 132 19.36 24.89 1.25
N LYS A 133 18.34 25.07 0.40
CA LYS A 133 17.12 25.79 0.78
C LYS A 133 16.40 25.14 1.97
N HIS A 134 16.15 23.83 1.92
CA HIS A 134 15.42 23.12 2.97
C HIS A 134 16.22 22.96 4.26
N ARG A 135 17.55 22.85 4.16
CA ARG A 135 18.46 22.88 5.32
C ARG A 135 18.45 24.25 6.00
N ASN A 136 18.59 25.33 5.23
CA ASN A 136 18.59 26.70 5.76
C ASN A 136 17.26 27.08 6.40
N SER A 137 16.14 26.52 5.91
CA SER A 137 14.82 26.73 6.54
C SER A 137 14.58 25.87 7.79
N GLY A 138 15.56 25.06 8.23
CA GLY A 138 15.43 24.14 9.36
C GLY A 138 14.44 22.99 9.13
N LYS A 139 14.01 22.77 7.87
CA LYS A 139 13.04 21.72 7.54
C LYS A 139 13.73 20.38 7.40
N LEU A 140 14.88 20.35 6.72
CA LEU A 140 15.68 19.15 6.57
C LEU A 140 16.66 19.02 7.75
N PRO A 141 16.73 17.85 8.41
CA PRO A 141 17.79 17.61 9.39
C PRO A 141 19.17 17.71 8.71
N ASP A 142 20.23 17.93 9.49
CA ASP A 142 21.61 18.01 8.99
C ASP A 142 22.14 16.62 8.60
N ASP A 143 21.46 16.00 7.63
CA ASP A 143 21.68 14.64 7.17
C ASP A 143 22.17 14.67 5.72
N ARG A 144 23.41 14.18 5.51
CA ARG A 144 24.10 14.22 4.22
C ARG A 144 23.68 13.10 3.27
N ILE A 145 22.77 12.20 3.66
CA ILE A 145 22.36 11.03 2.85
C ILE A 145 21.94 11.44 1.42
N LEU A 146 21.16 12.52 1.27
CA LEU A 146 20.60 12.90 -0.03
C LEU A 146 21.63 13.50 -0.98
N VAL A 147 22.51 14.37 -0.48
CA VAL A 147 23.47 15.14 -1.30
C VAL A 147 24.54 14.25 -1.90
N ASN A 148 24.96 13.19 -1.18
CA ASN A 148 26.03 12.32 -1.62
C ASN A 148 25.71 11.51 -2.89
N LYS A 149 24.43 11.37 -3.25
CA LYS A 149 24.01 10.51 -4.37
C LYS A 149 23.69 11.28 -5.65
N ASN A 150 23.47 12.60 -5.61
CA ASN A 150 23.07 13.43 -6.75
C ASN A 150 22.02 12.76 -7.68
N MET A 151 20.91 12.29 -7.09
CA MET A 151 19.82 11.58 -7.77
C MET A 151 18.54 12.41 -7.75
N ALA A 152 17.64 12.13 -8.70
CA ALA A 152 16.32 12.75 -8.70
C ALA A 152 15.50 12.35 -7.47
N LEU A 153 14.69 13.29 -7.01
CA LEU A 153 13.76 13.11 -5.89
C LEU A 153 12.32 13.36 -6.36
N LEU A 154 11.40 12.53 -5.90
CA LEU A 154 9.97 12.81 -5.90
C LEU A 154 9.54 12.97 -4.45
N ILE A 155 8.90 14.10 -4.14
CA ILE A 155 8.35 14.41 -2.83
C ILE A 155 6.83 14.32 -2.90
N SER A 156 6.25 13.57 -1.98
CA SER A 156 4.81 13.46 -1.84
C SER A 156 4.43 13.34 -0.37
N GLU A 157 3.15 13.48 -0.07
CA GLU A 157 2.62 13.23 1.26
C GLU A 157 2.92 11.79 1.73
N ARG A 158 3.20 11.63 3.02
CA ARG A 158 3.45 10.32 3.63
C ARG A 158 2.14 9.59 3.92
N ILE A 159 2.01 8.37 3.39
CA ILE A 159 0.99 7.42 3.86
C ILE A 159 1.31 7.03 5.31
N PRO A 160 0.43 7.26 6.29
CA PRO A 160 0.66 6.89 7.68
C PRO A 160 0.66 5.38 7.86
N ALA A 161 1.65 4.83 8.58
CA ALA A 161 1.71 3.39 8.83
C ALA A 161 0.53 2.93 9.70
N LEU A 162 0.22 1.63 9.68
CA LEU A 162 -0.82 1.09 10.57
C LEU A 162 -0.53 1.42 12.05
N PRO A 163 -1.56 1.71 12.88
CA PRO A 163 -1.39 2.03 14.28
C PRO A 163 -0.68 0.91 15.05
N LEU A 164 0.04 1.28 16.11
CA LEU A 164 0.82 0.36 16.93
C LEU A 164 0.01 -0.86 17.41
N GLU A 165 -1.23 -0.64 17.82
CA GLU A 165 -2.17 -1.65 18.29
C GLU A 165 -2.46 -2.69 17.20
N ILE A 166 -2.76 -2.22 15.99
CA ILE A 166 -3.00 -3.09 14.82
C ILE A 166 -1.72 -3.89 14.52
N ARG A 167 -0.55 -3.24 14.52
CA ARG A 167 0.74 -3.90 14.24
C ARG A 167 1.07 -4.98 15.27
N ARG A 168 0.86 -4.71 16.55
CA ARG A 168 1.03 -5.69 17.63
C ARG A 168 0.08 -6.87 17.48
N ALA A 169 -1.19 -6.63 17.17
CA ALA A 169 -2.17 -7.68 16.93
C ALA A 169 -1.81 -8.53 15.71
N LEU A 170 -1.34 -7.93 14.61
CA LEU A 170 -0.85 -8.68 13.44
C LEU A 170 0.36 -9.56 13.76
N ILE A 171 1.30 -9.07 14.58
CA ILE A 171 2.40 -9.90 15.10
C ILE A 171 1.84 -11.05 15.94
N GLU A 172 0.88 -10.79 16.81
CA GLU A 172 0.33 -11.82 17.69
C GLU A 172 -0.35 -12.96 16.91
N VAL A 173 -1.08 -12.63 15.84
CA VAL A 173 -1.80 -13.61 15.01
C VAL A 173 -0.88 -14.35 14.05
N PHE A 174 0.05 -13.67 13.37
CA PHE A 174 0.77 -14.25 12.23
C PHE A 174 2.26 -14.50 12.45
N CYS A 175 2.88 -13.93 13.49
CA CYS A 175 4.29 -14.14 13.76
C CYS A 175 4.48 -15.48 14.50
N PRO A 176 5.45 -16.32 14.07
CA PRO A 176 5.86 -17.51 14.83
C PRO A 176 6.20 -17.13 16.28
N GLN A 177 5.85 -17.99 17.23
CA GLN A 177 5.91 -17.70 18.66
C GLN A 177 7.32 -17.29 19.10
N GLU A 178 8.33 -17.95 18.57
CA GLU A 178 9.75 -17.72 18.82
C GLU A 178 10.26 -16.38 18.27
N GLN A 179 9.55 -15.75 17.33
CA GLN A 179 9.94 -14.49 16.70
C GLN A 179 9.14 -13.27 17.22
N LYS A 180 8.06 -13.47 17.98
CA LYS A 180 7.16 -12.39 18.42
C LYS A 180 7.89 -11.27 19.16
N VAL A 181 8.79 -11.62 20.08
CA VAL A 181 9.56 -10.63 20.85
C VAL A 181 10.44 -9.79 19.90
N ALA A 182 11.15 -10.44 18.99
CA ALA A 182 11.99 -9.77 18.00
C ALA A 182 11.17 -8.88 17.05
N ALA A 183 10.03 -9.37 16.57
CA ALA A 183 9.13 -8.63 15.69
C ALA A 183 8.50 -7.40 16.36
N ARG A 184 8.29 -7.42 17.68
CA ARG A 184 7.76 -6.26 18.43
C ARG A 184 8.77 -5.13 18.59
N VAL A 185 10.08 -5.42 18.54
CA VAL A 185 11.14 -4.43 18.77
C VAL A 185 11.82 -3.94 17.49
N ILE A 186 11.71 -4.68 16.38
CA ILE A 186 12.36 -4.28 15.13
C ILE A 186 11.70 -3.02 14.54
N ARG A 187 12.47 -1.94 14.42
CA ARG A 187 11.98 -0.62 13.95
C ARG A 187 11.37 -0.66 12.56
N ARG A 188 11.83 -1.55 11.67
CA ARG A 188 11.26 -1.69 10.32
C ARG A 188 9.75 -1.94 10.35
N ASN A 189 9.25 -2.60 11.40
CA ASN A 189 7.83 -2.87 11.58
C ASN A 189 7.02 -1.61 11.88
N ASN A 190 7.63 -0.48 12.23
CA ASN A 190 6.96 0.82 12.44
C ASN A 190 6.43 1.44 11.14
N ASN A 191 6.92 0.96 10.00
CA ASN A 191 6.53 1.44 8.67
C ASN A 191 5.59 0.46 7.96
N CYS A 192 4.75 -0.26 8.72
CA CYS A 192 3.83 -1.25 8.18
C CYS A 192 2.72 -0.62 7.34
N LEU A 193 2.68 -0.98 6.06
CA LEU A 193 1.55 -0.82 5.15
C LEU A 193 1.13 -2.22 4.73
N ALA A 194 -0.13 -2.61 4.96
CA ALA A 194 -0.59 -3.95 4.62
C ALA A 194 -1.02 -4.01 3.15
N ARG A 195 -0.30 -4.75 2.31
CA ARG A 195 -0.59 -4.90 0.87
C ARG A 195 -1.85 -5.74 0.67
N LEU A 196 -2.91 -5.17 0.11
CA LEU A 196 -4.21 -5.83 -0.02
C LEU A 196 -4.26 -6.72 -1.26
N TYR A 197 -4.44 -8.02 -1.10
CA TYR A 197 -4.55 -8.95 -2.23
C TYR A 197 -5.91 -9.64 -2.25
N LEU A 198 -6.84 -9.12 -3.05
CA LEU A 198 -8.17 -9.70 -3.22
C LEU A 198 -8.22 -10.79 -4.30
N GLY A 199 -7.14 -10.96 -5.06
CA GLY A 199 -7.01 -11.99 -6.10
C GLY A 199 -6.08 -13.14 -5.72
N ARG A 200 -5.62 -13.22 -4.47
CA ARG A 200 -4.64 -14.22 -4.00
C ARG A 200 -5.09 -14.86 -2.70
N ARG A 201 -4.95 -16.17 -2.67
CA ARG A 201 -4.82 -16.97 -1.45
C ARG A 201 -3.39 -17.51 -1.38
N ARG A 202 -2.78 -17.51 -0.21
CA ARG A 202 -1.58 -18.32 0.02
C ARG A 202 -2.02 -19.71 0.45
N GLN A 203 -1.47 -20.73 -0.19
CA GLN A 203 -1.40 -22.05 0.43
C GLN A 203 -0.27 -21.98 1.46
N ASN A 204 -0.59 -22.25 2.73
CA ASN A 204 0.30 -22.21 3.89
C ASN A 204 1.74 -22.58 3.53
N THR A 205 2.59 -21.58 3.32
CA THR A 205 4.03 -21.74 3.23
C THR A 205 4.59 -21.10 4.48
N ARG A 206 5.28 -21.90 5.29
CA ARG A 206 6.13 -21.37 6.37
C ARG A 206 6.94 -20.23 5.79
N VAL A 207 6.90 -19.07 6.44
CA VAL A 207 7.83 -18.00 6.12
C VAL A 207 9.20 -18.49 6.57
N GLU A 208 10.02 -18.94 5.63
CA GLU A 208 11.45 -19.13 5.89
C GLU A 208 12.07 -17.74 6.13
N GLY A 209 12.68 -17.54 7.30
CA GLY A 209 13.33 -16.28 7.67
C GLY A 209 12.64 -15.51 8.81
N ALA A 210 13.09 -14.27 8.99
CA ALA A 210 12.57 -13.37 10.01
C ALA A 210 11.22 -12.77 9.60
N PHE A 211 10.27 -12.73 10.55
CA PHE A 211 8.96 -12.11 10.37
C PHE A 211 9.08 -10.58 10.37
N GLU A 212 8.63 -9.96 9.29
CA GLU A 212 8.52 -8.50 9.17
C GLU A 212 7.11 -8.09 8.76
N LEU A 213 6.64 -6.99 9.34
CA LEU A 213 5.41 -6.30 8.94
C LEU A 213 5.64 -5.38 7.73
N ARG A 214 6.89 -5.07 7.40
CA ARG A 214 7.22 -4.36 6.16
C ARG A 214 6.84 -5.27 4.98
N ASN A 215 6.06 -4.74 4.04
CA ASN A 215 5.47 -5.52 2.95
C ASN A 215 4.56 -6.67 3.41
N PHE A 216 3.88 -6.53 4.56
CA PHE A 216 2.92 -7.52 5.02
C PHE A 216 1.80 -7.69 3.99
N GLU A 217 1.75 -8.86 3.34
CA GLU A 217 0.67 -9.18 2.42
C GLU A 217 -0.58 -9.59 3.20
N MET A 218 -1.68 -8.88 2.97
CA MET A 218 -3.01 -9.19 3.46
C MET A 218 -3.79 -9.91 2.36
N THR A 219 -3.66 -11.23 2.31
CA THR A 219 -4.33 -12.12 1.36
C THR A 219 -5.70 -12.58 1.88
N LEU A 220 -6.54 -13.15 1.02
CA LEU A 220 -7.91 -13.58 1.39
C LEU A 220 -7.92 -14.57 2.57
N ASP A 221 -6.98 -15.52 2.60
CA ASP A 221 -6.83 -16.48 3.71
C ASP A 221 -6.52 -15.79 5.05
N LYS A 222 -5.69 -14.74 5.04
CA LYS A 222 -5.42 -13.95 6.26
C LYS A 222 -6.63 -13.12 6.68
N MET A 223 -7.37 -12.56 5.73
CA MET A 223 -8.61 -11.84 6.03
C MET A 223 -9.64 -12.78 6.68
N GLU A 224 -9.72 -14.03 6.24
CA GLU A 224 -10.57 -15.06 6.87
C GLU A 224 -10.13 -15.41 8.28
N VAL A 225 -8.83 -15.60 8.53
CA VAL A 225 -8.27 -15.80 9.88
C VAL A 225 -8.62 -14.63 10.80
N LEU A 226 -8.58 -13.41 10.28
CA LEU A 226 -8.96 -12.19 10.99
C LEU A 226 -10.47 -11.93 11.03
N GLN A 227 -11.29 -12.77 10.40
CA GLN A 227 -12.75 -12.58 10.30
C GLN A 227 -13.15 -11.20 9.71
N ILE A 228 -12.38 -10.71 8.75
CA ILE A 228 -12.62 -9.45 8.04
C ILE A 228 -13.32 -9.77 6.73
N ASP A 229 -14.43 -9.09 6.44
CA ASP A 229 -15.09 -9.19 5.14
C ASP A 229 -14.25 -8.48 4.05
N PRO A 230 -13.69 -9.21 3.06
CA PRO A 230 -12.91 -8.59 1.99
C PRO A 230 -13.74 -7.68 1.06
N LEU A 231 -15.06 -7.81 1.01
CA LEU A 231 -15.92 -7.03 0.10
C LEU A 231 -15.79 -5.52 0.31
N GLN A 232 -15.51 -5.08 1.53
CA GLN A 232 -15.36 -3.66 1.86
C GLN A 232 -14.19 -2.98 1.11
N TYR A 233 -13.17 -3.73 0.70
CA TYR A 233 -12.00 -3.17 0.01
C TYR A 233 -12.16 -3.09 -1.51
N VAL A 234 -13.21 -3.69 -2.08
CA VAL A 234 -13.38 -3.80 -3.54
C VAL A 234 -13.68 -2.45 -4.19
N ALA A 235 -14.59 -1.67 -3.60
CA ALA A 235 -15.06 -0.44 -4.22
C ALA A 235 -13.95 0.61 -4.44
N PRO A 236 -13.08 0.90 -3.45
CA PRO A 236 -11.93 1.80 -3.65
C PRO A 236 -11.01 1.37 -4.80
N MET A 237 -10.76 0.06 -4.95
CA MET A 237 -9.91 -0.46 -6.04
C MET A 237 -10.57 -0.34 -7.41
N ALA A 238 -11.85 -0.71 -7.51
CA ALA A 238 -12.61 -0.68 -8.77
C ALA A 238 -12.80 0.76 -9.29
N GLU A 239 -13.10 1.71 -8.39
CA GLU A 239 -13.20 3.13 -8.73
C GLU A 239 -11.86 3.69 -9.23
N ALA A 240 -10.78 3.42 -8.50
CA ALA A 240 -9.45 3.87 -8.87
C ALA A 240 -9.04 3.39 -10.27
N LEU A 241 -9.32 2.13 -10.60
CA LEU A 241 -9.02 1.57 -11.91
C LEU A 241 -9.84 2.22 -13.02
N ALA A 242 -11.15 2.43 -12.80
CA ALA A 242 -12.00 3.11 -13.77
C ALA A 242 -11.53 4.55 -14.03
N VAL A 243 -11.15 5.29 -12.99
CA VAL A 243 -10.59 6.64 -13.11
C VAL A 243 -9.24 6.63 -13.83
N MET A 244 -8.34 5.73 -13.46
CA MET A 244 -7.05 5.62 -14.13
C MET A 244 -7.23 5.33 -15.62
N HIS A 245 -8.04 4.34 -15.98
CA HIS A 245 -8.27 3.94 -17.37
C HIS A 245 -8.94 5.04 -18.18
N TRP A 246 -10.02 5.66 -17.68
CA TRP A 246 -10.91 6.44 -18.53
C TRP A 246 -10.78 7.94 -18.37
N GLU A 247 -10.49 8.41 -17.16
CA GLU A 247 -10.32 9.85 -16.89
C GLU A 247 -8.88 10.25 -17.19
N THR A 248 -7.91 9.55 -16.61
CA THR A 248 -6.50 9.90 -16.77
C THR A 248 -5.82 9.20 -17.94
N LYS A 249 -6.49 8.23 -18.56
CA LYS A 249 -6.02 7.48 -19.73
C LYS A 249 -4.71 6.73 -19.46
N HIS A 250 -4.64 5.96 -18.38
CA HIS A 250 -3.51 5.12 -18.04
C HIS A 250 -3.90 3.64 -17.87
N ASP A 251 -2.97 2.72 -18.08
CA ASP A 251 -3.20 1.27 -17.96
C ASP A 251 -3.14 0.68 -16.54
N ALA A 252 -2.90 1.51 -15.52
CA ALA A 252 -2.77 1.09 -14.12
C ALA A 252 -1.73 -0.04 -13.89
N PHE A 253 -0.67 -0.12 -14.71
CA PHE A 253 0.38 -1.12 -14.54
C PHE A 253 1.32 -0.82 -13.35
N ASP A 254 1.66 -1.87 -12.62
CA ASP A 254 2.42 -1.99 -11.34
C ASP A 254 1.91 -1.11 -10.18
N VAL A 255 0.71 -0.54 -10.26
CA VAL A 255 0.14 0.20 -9.12
C VAL A 255 -0.18 -0.72 -7.96
N GLU A 256 0.07 -0.26 -6.74
CA GLU A 256 -0.11 -1.01 -5.49
C GLU A 256 -1.27 -0.44 -4.66
N PHE A 257 -2.02 -1.34 -4.00
CA PHE A 257 -3.06 -0.98 -3.04
C PHE A 257 -2.69 -1.48 -1.64
N VAL A 258 -2.73 -0.57 -0.67
CA VAL A 258 -2.40 -0.88 0.72
C VAL A 258 -3.48 -0.41 1.68
N LEU A 259 -3.60 -1.13 2.79
CA LEU A 259 -4.34 -0.70 3.96
C LEU A 259 -3.37 -0.01 4.93
N ALA A 260 -3.72 1.20 5.31
CA ALA A 260 -2.91 2.06 6.14
C ALA A 260 -3.82 2.97 6.96
N SER A 261 -3.26 3.75 7.88
CA SER A 261 -4.10 4.60 8.72
C SER A 261 -4.91 5.62 7.94
N SER A 262 -6.08 5.97 8.47
CA SER A 262 -6.89 7.04 7.89
C SER A 262 -6.12 8.37 7.94
N PRO A 263 -6.34 9.27 6.96
CA PRO A 263 -5.84 10.64 7.02
C PRO A 263 -6.29 11.35 8.32
N LYS A 264 -5.41 12.12 8.95
CA LYS A 264 -5.73 12.81 10.22
C LYS A 264 -6.56 14.08 9.97
N PRO A 265 -7.63 14.35 10.75
CA PRO A 265 -8.29 15.66 10.79
C PRO A 265 -7.30 16.76 11.18
N THR A 266 -7.41 17.90 10.47
CA THR A 266 -6.58 19.08 10.62
C THR A 266 -6.74 19.71 11.99
N THR A 267 -5.76 19.56 12.88
CA THR A 267 -5.60 20.50 14.00
C THR A 267 -4.66 21.63 13.55
N ARG A 268 -5.16 22.88 13.66
CA ARG A 268 -4.57 24.14 13.15
C ARG A 268 -3.15 24.51 13.66
N ILE A 269 -2.40 23.61 14.29
CA ILE A 269 -1.18 23.95 15.03
C ILE A 269 0.10 23.87 14.17
N ALA A 270 0.05 23.25 12.97
CA ALA A 270 1.17 23.30 12.03
C ALA A 270 0.68 23.50 10.59
N GLU A 271 0.62 24.76 10.13
CA GLU A 271 0.27 25.11 8.73
C GLU A 271 1.10 24.33 7.68
N TRP A 272 2.32 23.90 8.04
CA TRP A 272 3.22 23.16 7.14
C TRP A 272 2.99 21.64 7.10
N ALA A 273 2.31 21.03 8.08
CA ALA A 273 2.04 19.60 8.14
C ALA A 273 0.65 19.24 7.55
N SER A 274 0.16 20.08 6.64
CA SER A 274 -1.12 19.92 5.96
C SER A 274 -1.09 18.68 5.05
N ILE A 275 -1.43 17.51 5.61
CA ILE A 275 -1.74 16.27 4.89
C ILE A 275 -3.01 16.56 4.07
N LYS A 276 -2.90 16.60 2.74
CA LYS A 276 -4.01 16.95 1.83
C LYS A 276 -4.24 15.79 0.86
N THR A 277 -4.87 14.71 1.29
CA THR A 277 -5.21 13.58 0.40
C THR A 277 -6.49 13.83 -0.40
N THR A 278 -6.83 12.92 -1.31
CA THR A 278 -8.15 12.90 -1.99
C THR A 278 -9.34 12.77 -1.03
N ARG A 279 -9.13 12.36 0.22
CA ARG A 279 -10.13 12.35 1.28
C ARG A 279 -9.70 13.30 2.38
N GLU A 280 -10.14 14.54 2.29
CA GLU A 280 -10.00 15.46 3.42
C GLU A 280 -10.93 15.01 4.54
N PRO A 281 -10.40 14.77 5.76
CA PRO A 281 -11.23 14.64 6.94
C PRO A 281 -11.85 16.00 7.24
N VAL A 282 -13.10 16.20 6.82
CA VAL A 282 -13.93 17.28 7.37
C VAL A 282 -14.15 16.97 8.85
N ASP A 283 -13.92 17.93 9.74
CA ASP A 283 -14.16 17.76 11.18
C ASP A 283 -15.59 17.24 11.41
N GLY A 284 -15.71 16.09 12.08
CA GLY A 284 -16.98 15.40 12.31
C GLY A 284 -17.46 14.46 11.18
N SER A 285 -16.70 14.26 10.10
CA SER A 285 -17.03 13.28 9.07
C SER A 285 -16.75 11.84 9.53
N GLU A 286 -17.60 10.89 9.14
CA GLU A 286 -17.44 9.45 9.45
C GLU A 286 -16.07 8.87 9.02
N SER A 287 -15.42 9.43 7.99
CA SER A 287 -14.10 8.97 7.55
C SER A 287 -12.99 9.34 8.54
N SER A 288 -13.17 10.42 9.30
CA SER A 288 -12.22 10.83 10.36
C SER A 288 -12.30 9.92 11.60
N GLN A 289 -13.33 9.06 11.68
CA GLN A 289 -13.58 8.15 12.79
C GLN A 289 -13.22 6.70 12.49
N LYS A 290 -12.61 6.41 11.34
CA LYS A 290 -12.12 5.07 10.98
C LYS A 290 -10.64 4.98 11.27
N ALA A 291 -10.16 3.82 11.72
CA ALA A 291 -8.73 3.63 11.99
C ALA A 291 -7.88 3.54 10.72
N VAL A 292 -8.45 2.99 9.64
CA VAL A 292 -7.73 2.68 8.40
C VAL A 292 -8.51 3.07 7.15
N GLN A 293 -7.77 3.24 6.06
CA GLN A 293 -8.29 3.43 4.71
C GLN A 293 -7.45 2.67 3.68
N VAL A 294 -8.02 2.47 2.49
CA VAL A 294 -7.29 1.97 1.32
C VAL A 294 -6.56 3.12 0.67
N TRP A 295 -5.28 2.92 0.37
CA TRP A 295 -4.41 3.88 -0.29
C TRP A 295 -3.88 3.30 -1.60
N LEU A 296 -3.73 4.17 -2.60
CA LEU A 296 -3.14 3.87 -3.91
C LEU A 296 -1.74 4.47 -3.99
N LEU A 297 -0.76 3.70 -4.47
CA LEU A 297 0.61 4.16 -4.64
C LEU A 297 1.35 3.40 -5.76
N ASP A 298 2.60 3.82 -6.00
CA ASP A 298 3.55 3.31 -7.00
C ASP A 298 3.08 3.50 -8.45
N PHE A 299 3.31 4.69 -9.01
CA PHE A 299 2.90 5.03 -10.39
C PHE A 299 4.04 4.93 -11.40
N ASN A 300 5.22 4.44 -11.00
CA ASN A 300 6.45 4.51 -11.78
C ASN A 300 6.50 3.59 -13.01
N GLN A 301 5.56 2.66 -13.18
CA GLN A 301 5.46 1.76 -14.35
C GLN A 301 4.19 2.00 -15.18
N ILE A 302 3.33 2.93 -14.75
CA ILE A 302 2.08 3.20 -15.43
C ILE A 302 2.34 3.81 -16.82
N GLY A 303 1.42 3.63 -17.76
CA GLY A 303 1.58 4.19 -19.10
C GLY A 303 0.26 4.55 -19.74
N GLU A 304 0.31 5.53 -20.64
CA GLU A 304 -0.88 6.11 -21.26
C GLU A 304 -1.59 5.11 -22.18
N ILE A 305 -2.91 5.14 -22.26
CA ILE A 305 -3.72 4.31 -23.15
C ILE A 305 -4.55 5.17 -24.10
N THR A 306 -4.84 4.61 -25.28
CA THR A 306 -5.80 5.17 -26.23
C THR A 306 -7.24 4.84 -25.81
N MET A 307 -8.22 5.61 -26.27
CA MET A 307 -9.64 5.37 -25.97
C MET A 307 -10.28 4.48 -27.04
N ASP A 308 -9.65 3.33 -27.28
CA ASP A 308 -10.02 2.35 -28.30
C ASP A 308 -9.65 0.92 -27.82
N ASP A 309 -9.89 -0.07 -28.67
CA ASP A 309 -9.59 -1.48 -28.36
C ASP A 309 -8.12 -1.74 -28.02
N ASN A 310 -7.19 -0.95 -28.56
CA ASN A 310 -5.77 -1.10 -28.24
C ASN A 310 -5.48 -0.65 -26.80
N GLY A 311 -6.06 0.47 -26.39
CA GLY A 311 -5.98 0.93 -25.01
C GLY A 311 -6.65 -0.03 -24.04
N VAL A 312 -7.80 -0.59 -24.39
CA VAL A 312 -8.47 -1.63 -23.60
C VAL A 312 -7.54 -2.85 -23.41
N ARG A 313 -6.93 -3.37 -24.49
CA ARG A 313 -5.98 -4.49 -24.39
C ARG A 313 -4.79 -4.18 -23.49
N ARG A 314 -4.29 -2.93 -23.50
CA ARG A 314 -3.23 -2.50 -22.59
C ARG A 314 -3.68 -2.46 -21.13
N ALA A 315 -4.88 -1.96 -20.85
CA ALA A 315 -5.46 -1.99 -19.51
C ALA A 315 -5.67 -3.44 -19.01
N VAL A 316 -6.16 -4.35 -19.87
CA VAL A 316 -6.30 -5.79 -19.54
C VAL A 316 -4.95 -6.40 -19.18
N ARG A 317 -3.91 -6.06 -19.94
CA ARG A 317 -2.54 -6.49 -19.61
C ARG A 317 -2.07 -5.91 -18.28
N GLY A 318 -2.31 -4.62 -18.02
CA GLY A 318 -2.01 -3.98 -16.75
C GLY A 318 -2.66 -4.72 -15.57
N PHE A 319 -3.93 -5.08 -15.71
CA PHE A 319 -4.68 -5.86 -14.72
C PHE A 319 -4.06 -7.23 -14.43
N TRP A 320 -3.67 -7.98 -15.46
CA TRP A 320 -3.22 -9.37 -15.34
C TRP A 320 -1.72 -9.56 -15.10
N ASP A 321 -0.89 -8.63 -15.56
CA ASP A 321 0.56 -8.64 -15.32
C ASP A 321 0.89 -8.06 -13.93
N ASN A 322 -0.02 -7.29 -13.32
CA ASN A 322 0.09 -6.88 -11.92
C ASN A 322 0.02 -8.07 -10.97
N ASP A 323 0.69 -7.89 -9.83
CA ASP A 323 0.36 -8.66 -8.63
C ASP A 323 -1.17 -8.62 -8.39
N PRO A 324 -1.77 -9.71 -7.87
CA PRO A 324 -3.21 -9.91 -7.74
C PRO A 324 -3.85 -9.08 -6.61
N TYR A 325 -3.65 -7.77 -6.63
CA TYR A 325 -4.32 -6.80 -5.76
C TYR A 325 -5.85 -6.87 -5.98
N TYR A 326 -6.25 -6.93 -7.25
CA TYR A 326 -7.65 -6.98 -7.66
C TYR A 326 -8.26 -8.38 -7.54
N PRO A 327 -9.58 -8.49 -7.28
CA PRO A 327 -10.29 -9.76 -7.41
C PRO A 327 -10.09 -10.37 -8.80
N ARG A 328 -9.82 -11.68 -8.88
CA ARG A 328 -9.72 -12.38 -10.17
C ARG A 328 -11.08 -12.94 -10.58
N PRO A 329 -11.41 -12.95 -11.88
CA PRO A 329 -12.63 -13.59 -12.37
C PRO A 329 -12.69 -15.06 -11.99
N THR A 330 -13.83 -15.50 -11.45
CA THR A 330 -14.11 -16.92 -11.24
C THR A 330 -14.84 -17.47 -12.46
N THR A 331 -14.25 -18.46 -13.13
CA THR A 331 -14.75 -18.99 -14.41
C THR A 331 -15.58 -20.28 -14.26
N ASN A 332 -15.63 -20.85 -13.06
CA ASN A 332 -16.35 -22.10 -12.80
C ASN A 332 -17.73 -21.80 -12.22
N GLU A 333 -18.79 -22.30 -12.88
CA GLU A 333 -20.19 -22.13 -12.44
C GLU A 333 -20.44 -22.68 -11.04
N GLY A 334 -19.71 -23.73 -10.64
CA GLY A 334 -19.75 -24.28 -9.27
C GLY A 334 -19.15 -23.37 -8.19
N LEU A 335 -18.45 -22.30 -8.57
CA LEU A 335 -17.80 -21.35 -7.65
C LEU A 335 -18.58 -20.03 -7.50
N LEU A 336 -19.77 -19.88 -8.10
CA LEU A 336 -20.55 -18.64 -8.03
C LEU A 336 -20.93 -18.21 -6.60
N ARG A 337 -20.82 -19.10 -5.61
CA ARG A 337 -21.08 -18.81 -4.19
C ARG A 337 -19.83 -18.48 -3.38
N THR A 338 -18.62 -18.60 -3.95
CA THR A 338 -17.38 -18.35 -3.20
C THR A 338 -17.15 -16.87 -2.94
N THR A 339 -16.26 -16.58 -2.00
CA THR A 339 -15.81 -15.22 -1.69
C THR A 339 -15.27 -14.53 -2.94
N GLU A 340 -14.47 -15.21 -3.76
CA GLU A 340 -13.88 -14.67 -4.99
C GLU A 340 -14.94 -14.27 -6.01
N ALA A 341 -15.97 -15.10 -6.21
CA ALA A 341 -17.06 -14.79 -7.13
C ALA A 341 -17.84 -13.54 -6.67
N LYS A 342 -18.08 -13.40 -5.36
CA LYS A 342 -18.71 -12.21 -4.79
C LYS A 342 -17.82 -10.97 -4.97
N LEU A 343 -16.53 -11.09 -4.73
CA LEU A 343 -15.56 -9.99 -4.91
C LEU A 343 -15.49 -9.54 -6.37
N TRP A 344 -15.40 -10.48 -7.32
CA TRP A 344 -15.38 -10.16 -8.75
C TRP A 344 -16.70 -9.52 -9.21
N SER A 345 -17.84 -10.06 -8.78
CA SER A 345 -19.15 -9.48 -9.07
C SER A 345 -19.26 -8.04 -8.58
N LYS A 346 -18.82 -7.78 -7.34
CA LYS A 346 -18.78 -6.42 -6.77
C LYS A 346 -17.82 -5.52 -7.54
N PHE A 347 -16.66 -6.03 -7.94
CA PHE A 347 -15.67 -5.27 -8.72
C PHE A 347 -16.27 -4.82 -10.04
N LYS A 348 -16.88 -5.74 -10.81
CA LYS A 348 -17.57 -5.41 -12.07
C LYS A 348 -18.63 -4.34 -11.88
N GLN A 349 -19.49 -4.52 -10.88
CA GLN A 349 -20.57 -3.57 -10.59
C GLN A 349 -20.02 -2.16 -10.37
N VAL A 350 -19.03 -2.02 -9.48
CA VAL A 350 -18.47 -0.71 -9.12
C VAL A 350 -17.66 -0.11 -10.27
N TYR A 351 -16.84 -0.92 -10.95
CA TYR A 351 -16.03 -0.48 -12.07
C TYR A 351 -16.90 0.07 -13.21
N LEU A 352 -17.94 -0.67 -13.61
CA LEU A 352 -18.85 -0.24 -14.67
C LEU A 352 -19.65 1.01 -14.27
N ALA A 353 -20.17 1.04 -13.03
CA ALA A 353 -20.90 2.21 -12.53
C ALA A 353 -20.04 3.46 -12.40
N THR A 354 -18.73 3.32 -12.16
CA THR A 354 -17.78 4.44 -12.16
C THR A 354 -17.45 4.85 -13.58
N SER A 355 -17.22 3.88 -14.46
CA SER A 355 -16.92 4.12 -15.88
C SER A 355 -18.05 4.87 -16.58
N SER A 356 -19.31 4.57 -16.26
CA SER A 356 -20.48 5.26 -16.86
C SER A 356 -20.62 6.73 -16.43
N LYS A 357 -19.91 7.16 -15.38
CA LYS A 357 -19.86 8.59 -14.98
C LYS A 357 -18.81 9.37 -15.79
N ILE A 358 -17.84 8.67 -16.38
CA ILE A 358 -16.69 9.25 -17.08
C ILE A 358 -16.89 9.18 -18.60
N LEU A 359 -17.33 8.02 -19.10
CA LEU A 359 -17.50 7.74 -20.51
C LEU A 359 -18.90 8.13 -21.00
N LYS A 360 -19.01 8.47 -22.30
CA LYS A 360 -20.30 8.77 -22.95
C LYS A 360 -21.16 7.52 -23.19
N ASP A 361 -20.52 6.37 -23.34
CA ASP A 361 -21.14 5.06 -23.49
C ASP A 361 -20.35 4.02 -22.67
N ASP A 362 -20.85 2.78 -22.62
CA ASP A 362 -20.25 1.70 -21.83
C ASP A 362 -19.44 0.70 -22.66
N VAL A 363 -19.17 0.97 -23.94
CA VAL A 363 -18.55 0.01 -24.87
C VAL A 363 -17.15 -0.38 -24.40
N LEU A 364 -16.28 0.60 -24.15
CA LEU A 364 -14.90 0.33 -23.71
C LEU A 364 -14.84 -0.32 -22.33
N ALA A 365 -15.72 0.11 -21.41
CA ALA A 365 -15.76 -0.43 -20.06
C ALA A 365 -16.24 -1.89 -20.03
N LYS A 366 -17.28 -2.22 -20.81
CA LYS A 366 -17.74 -3.61 -20.99
C LYS A 366 -16.70 -4.45 -21.71
N SER A 367 -16.05 -3.90 -22.74
CA SER A 367 -14.96 -4.57 -23.47
C SER A 367 -13.81 -4.95 -22.53
N PHE A 368 -13.38 -4.03 -21.65
CA PHE A 368 -12.37 -4.32 -20.63
C PHE A 368 -12.79 -5.49 -19.73
N ILE A 369 -14.00 -5.47 -19.16
CA ILE A 369 -14.49 -6.54 -18.30
C ILE A 369 -14.55 -7.88 -19.04
N GLY A 370 -15.09 -7.90 -20.27
CA GLY A 370 -15.18 -9.10 -21.09
C GLY A 370 -13.81 -9.71 -21.37
N LEU A 371 -12.85 -8.90 -21.81
CA LEU A 371 -11.48 -9.35 -22.09
C LEU A 371 -10.73 -9.82 -20.84
N VAL A 372 -10.98 -9.20 -19.67
CA VAL A 372 -10.42 -9.68 -18.40
C VAL A 372 -10.97 -11.07 -18.06
N GLU A 373 -12.27 -11.32 -18.25
CA GLU A 373 -12.89 -12.63 -18.00
C GLU A 373 -12.39 -13.70 -18.98
N GLU A 374 -12.22 -13.36 -20.26
CA GLU A 374 -11.66 -14.24 -21.29
C GLU A 374 -10.22 -14.64 -20.98
N GLU A 375 -9.36 -13.68 -20.64
CA GLU A 375 -7.98 -13.96 -20.22
C GLU A 375 -7.95 -14.83 -18.96
N GLY A 376 -8.90 -14.64 -18.04
CA GLY A 376 -9.07 -15.50 -16.86
C GLY A 376 -9.38 -16.96 -17.22
N LYS A 377 -10.25 -17.19 -18.20
CA LYS A 377 -10.56 -18.54 -18.71
C LYS A 377 -9.33 -19.19 -19.34
N THR A 378 -8.57 -18.42 -20.13
CA THR A 378 -7.33 -18.89 -20.76
C THR A 378 -6.30 -19.32 -19.73
N ARG A 379 -6.09 -18.53 -18.67
CA ARG A 379 -5.14 -18.86 -17.59
C ARG A 379 -5.57 -20.04 -16.73
N ALA A 380 -6.89 -20.19 -16.50
CA ALA A 380 -7.47 -21.33 -15.82
C ALA A 380 -7.26 -22.64 -16.60
N GLY A 381 -7.49 -22.62 -17.91
CA GLY A 381 -7.25 -23.76 -18.79
C GLY A 381 -5.76 -24.13 -18.92
N GLY A 382 -4.86 -23.17 -18.69
CA GLY A 382 -3.40 -23.37 -18.71
C GLY A 382 -2.77 -23.79 -17.37
N GLY A 383 -3.56 -24.02 -16.31
CA GLY A 383 -3.06 -24.50 -15.02
C GLY A 383 -2.33 -23.47 -14.13
N SER A 384 -2.38 -22.17 -14.45
CA SER A 384 -1.68 -21.12 -13.69
C SER A 384 -2.66 -20.13 -13.07
N LEU A 385 -3.37 -20.57 -12.01
CA LEU A 385 -4.29 -19.71 -11.24
C LEU A 385 -3.71 -19.21 -9.91
N LEU A 386 -2.61 -19.80 -9.45
CA LEU A 386 -1.96 -19.42 -8.20
C LEU A 386 -0.50 -19.13 -8.48
N GLN A 387 -0.16 -17.86 -8.70
CA GLN A 387 1.24 -17.45 -8.69
C GLN A 387 1.80 -17.72 -7.28
N ALA A 388 2.74 -18.67 -7.23
CA ALA A 388 3.58 -18.94 -6.07
C ALA A 388 4.28 -17.65 -5.58
N PRO A 389 4.65 -17.58 -4.29
CA PRO A 389 5.23 -16.36 -3.71
C PRO A 389 6.51 -15.91 -4.45
N PRO A 390 6.85 -14.62 -4.41
CA PRO A 390 8.14 -14.14 -4.90
C PRO A 390 9.25 -14.84 -4.11
N ARG A 391 10.21 -15.46 -4.81
CA ARG A 391 11.42 -15.97 -4.15
C ARG A 391 12.15 -14.79 -3.50
N THR A 392 12.23 -14.81 -2.17
CA THR A 392 13.00 -13.87 -1.38
C THR A 392 14.48 -13.99 -1.73
N SER A 393 15.11 -12.85 -1.96
CA SER A 393 16.55 -12.73 -2.15
C SER A 393 17.28 -13.02 -0.84
N THR A 394 17.69 -14.26 -0.64
CA THR A 394 18.73 -14.61 0.34
C THR A 394 20.10 -14.44 -0.30
N SER A 395 20.90 -13.56 0.29
CA SER A 395 22.33 -13.43 0.00
C SER A 395 23.09 -14.66 0.49
N VAL A 396 23.83 -15.34 -0.39
CA VAL A 396 25.31 -15.47 -0.39
C VAL A 396 25.72 -16.55 -1.40
N ALA A 397 26.74 -16.19 -2.21
CA ALA A 397 27.56 -16.98 -3.14
C ALA A 397 26.96 -17.40 -4.51
N MET A 398 27.46 -16.74 -5.57
CA MET A 398 27.32 -17.03 -7.00
C MET A 398 27.83 -18.44 -7.35
N PRO A 399 27.21 -19.16 -8.33
CA PRO A 399 27.43 -18.85 -9.74
C PRO A 399 26.16 -18.70 -10.61
N LEU A 400 26.37 -18.02 -11.75
CA LEU A 400 25.45 -17.69 -12.83
C LEU A 400 24.34 -18.73 -13.14
N ARG A 401 23.06 -18.33 -13.07
CA ARG A 401 22.12 -18.19 -14.23
C ARG A 401 20.64 -17.97 -13.79
N SER A 402 19.97 -17.19 -14.65
CA SER A 402 18.54 -16.82 -14.73
C SER A 402 17.89 -16.09 -13.53
N ALA A 403 18.07 -14.77 -13.52
CA ALA A 403 17.20 -13.85 -12.80
C ALA A 403 15.78 -13.85 -13.39
N GLY A 404 14.77 -14.16 -12.56
CA GLY A 404 13.37 -13.89 -12.88
C GLY A 404 13.14 -12.38 -12.87
N LYS A 405 13.15 -11.76 -14.05
CA LYS A 405 12.92 -10.31 -14.21
C LYS A 405 11.44 -10.01 -13.93
N LYS A 406 11.15 -9.09 -12.99
CA LYS A 406 9.93 -8.26 -13.10
C LYS A 406 9.94 -7.67 -14.52
N LYS A 407 8.84 -7.83 -15.28
CA LYS A 407 8.74 -7.24 -16.63
C LYS A 407 8.70 -5.72 -16.48
N GLN A 408 9.86 -5.09 -16.57
CA GLN A 408 10.02 -3.63 -16.55
C GLN A 408 9.50 -3.05 -17.85
N ARG A 409 8.79 -1.92 -17.77
CA ARG A 409 8.46 -1.12 -18.96
C ARG A 409 9.74 -0.43 -19.43
N ASN A 410 10.11 -0.64 -20.69
CA ASN A 410 11.22 0.10 -21.30
C ASN A 410 10.74 1.52 -21.59
N TYR A 411 11.35 2.50 -20.94
CA TYR A 411 11.20 3.91 -21.28
C TYR A 411 12.23 4.25 -22.37
N ALA A 412 11.81 4.96 -23.42
CA ALA A 412 12.75 5.51 -24.40
C ALA A 412 13.69 6.51 -23.70
N SER A 413 14.95 6.59 -24.12
CA SER A 413 15.82 7.69 -23.69
C SER A 413 15.20 8.99 -24.18
N LEU A 414 14.96 9.92 -23.25
CA LEU A 414 14.70 11.31 -23.60
C LEU A 414 16.07 11.93 -23.88
N ASP A 415 16.57 11.69 -25.09
CA ASP A 415 17.64 12.50 -25.66
C ASP A 415 16.95 13.63 -26.44
N ASP A 416 16.92 14.82 -25.86
CA ASP A 416 16.87 16.12 -26.55
C ASP A 416 17.49 17.19 -25.65
#